data_AF-A0A7K2NVJ5-F1
#
_entry.id   AF-A0A7K2NVJ5-F1
#
_cell.length_a   1.000
_cell.length_b   1.000
_cell.length_c   1.000
_cell.angle_alpha   90.00
_cell.angle_beta   90.00
_cell.angle_gamma   90.00
#
_symmetry.space_group_name_H-M   'P 1'
#
loop_
_entity.id
_entity.type
_entity.pdbx_description
1 polymer ?
#
loop_
_entity_poly.entity_id
_entity_poly.type
_entity_poly.pdbx_seq_one_letter_code
_entity_poly.pdbx_strand_id
1 'polypeptide(L)'
;MIVAIDGPSGTGKSSTSKAVAAQLGLSYLDTGAQYRAITWWMVSNGIDTDDPHAVAAAAGKPEIVSGTDPAGPTITVDGVDVAGPIRTQEVTSKVSAVSAVPEIRTRITELQRTIAAAAPLGIVVEGRDIGTTVLPDADLKIFLTASA
;
A
#
# COMPACT_ATOMS: atom_id res chain seq x y z
N MET A 1 -18.72 -4.11 0.85
CA MET A 1 -18.35 -3.93 -0.56
C MET A 1 -16.85 -3.69 -0.68
N ILE A 2 -16.13 -4.43 -1.50
CA ILE A 2 -14.70 -4.29 -1.76
C ILE A 2 -14.50 -3.91 -3.22
N VAL A 3 -13.87 -2.77 -3.46
CA VAL A 3 -13.49 -2.30 -4.80
C VAL A 3 -11.98 -2.35 -4.94
N ALA A 4 -11.48 -3.15 -5.87
CA ALA A 4 -10.07 -3.18 -6.25
C ALA A 4 -9.83 -2.24 -7.43
N ILE A 5 -8.87 -1.32 -7.32
CA ILE A 5 -8.45 -0.43 -8.41
C ILE A 5 -6.96 -0.63 -8.70
N ASP A 6 -6.68 -1.25 -9.84
CA ASP A 6 -5.33 -1.59 -10.30
C ASP A 6 -4.86 -0.70 -11.44
N GLY A 7 -3.55 -0.61 -11.64
CA GLY A 7 -2.95 -0.02 -12.84
C GLY A 7 -1.55 0.57 -12.61
N PRO A 8 -0.88 1.06 -13.66
CA PRO A 8 0.45 1.63 -13.54
C PRO A 8 0.46 2.98 -12.81
N SER A 9 1.64 3.42 -12.38
CA SER A 9 1.83 4.75 -11.81
C SER A 9 1.44 5.83 -12.84
N GLY A 10 0.89 6.96 -12.38
CA GLY A 10 0.56 8.09 -13.26
C GLY A 10 -0.81 8.02 -13.95
N THR A 11 -1.57 6.93 -13.83
CA THR A 11 -2.90 6.80 -14.48
C THR A 11 -4.05 7.47 -13.73
N GLY A 12 -3.75 8.27 -12.69
CA GLY A 12 -4.78 8.94 -11.88
C GLY A 12 -5.44 8.08 -10.80
N LYS A 13 -4.97 6.83 -10.58
CA LYS A 13 -5.59 5.88 -9.64
C LYS A 13 -5.88 6.42 -8.25
N SER A 14 -4.92 7.10 -7.63
CA SER A 14 -5.09 7.57 -6.26
C SER A 14 -6.18 8.61 -6.16
N SER A 15 -6.26 9.51 -7.15
CA SER A 15 -7.31 10.51 -7.22
C SER A 15 -8.68 9.86 -7.46
N THR A 16 -8.77 8.93 -8.41
CA THR A 16 -10.02 8.20 -8.70
C THR A 16 -10.49 7.37 -7.50
N SER A 17 -9.59 6.64 -6.85
CA SER A 17 -9.90 5.75 -5.72
C SER A 17 -10.43 6.52 -4.53
N LYS A 18 -9.80 7.65 -4.19
CA LYS A 18 -10.28 8.54 -3.12
C LYS A 18 -11.65 9.13 -3.44
N ALA A 19 -11.85 9.60 -4.68
CA ALA A 19 -13.13 10.16 -5.10
C ALA A 19 -14.26 9.11 -5.03
N VAL A 20 -14.02 7.90 -5.53
CA VAL A 20 -14.98 6.79 -5.45
C VAL A 20 -15.29 6.43 -3.99
N ALA A 21 -14.27 6.30 -3.15
CA ALA A 21 -14.45 5.99 -1.74
C ALA A 21 -15.29 7.06 -1.02
N ALA A 22 -14.95 8.35 -1.20
CA ALA A 22 -15.67 9.46 -0.62
C ALA A 22 -17.14 9.53 -1.10
N GLN A 23 -17.38 9.34 -2.41
CA GLN A 23 -18.73 9.40 -2.98
C GLN A 23 -19.62 8.25 -2.50
N LEU A 24 -19.05 7.08 -2.24
CA LEU A 24 -19.78 5.89 -1.80
C LEU A 24 -19.80 5.71 -0.27
N GLY A 25 -19.16 6.60 0.50
CA GLY A 25 -19.01 6.44 1.95
C GLY A 25 -18.17 5.22 2.36
N LEU A 26 -17.25 4.78 1.49
CA LEU A 26 -16.34 3.66 1.73
C LEU A 26 -15.01 4.14 2.31
N SER A 27 -14.32 3.23 3.00
CA SER A 27 -12.91 3.41 3.34
C SER A 27 -12.02 3.45 2.08
N TYR A 28 -10.80 3.99 2.20
CA TYR A 28 -9.78 3.98 1.16
C TYR A 28 -8.45 3.43 1.69
N LEU A 29 -7.76 2.60 0.89
CA LEU A 29 -6.44 2.08 1.22
C LEU A 29 -5.44 2.32 0.07
N ASP A 30 -4.39 3.08 0.37
CA ASP A 30 -3.20 3.26 -0.47
C ASP A 30 -2.18 2.16 -0.15
N THR A 31 -2.17 1.08 -0.94
CA THR A 31 -1.20 -0.01 -0.75
C THR A 31 0.22 0.38 -1.11
N GLY A 32 0.38 1.37 -2.00
CA GLY A 32 1.68 1.91 -2.37
C GLY A 32 2.37 2.61 -1.20
N ALA A 33 1.60 3.32 -0.38
CA ALA A 33 2.11 3.93 0.85
C ALA A 33 2.64 2.87 1.83
N GLN A 34 2.00 1.71 1.94
CA GLN A 34 2.45 0.63 2.83
C GLN A 34 3.80 0.03 2.41
N TYR A 35 3.99 -0.24 1.11
CA TYR A 35 5.28 -0.70 0.60
C TYR A 35 6.38 0.36 0.78
N ARG A 36 6.05 1.64 0.63
CA ARG A 36 7.01 2.73 0.88
C ARG A 36 7.29 2.91 2.38
N ALA A 37 6.32 2.67 3.25
CA ALA A 37 6.48 2.75 4.70
C ALA A 37 7.45 1.68 5.21
N ILE A 38 7.30 0.42 4.78
CA ILE A 38 8.28 -0.63 5.12
C ILE A 38 9.65 -0.32 4.53
N THR A 39 9.71 0.20 3.30
CA THR A 39 10.98 0.61 2.67
C THR A 39 11.66 1.74 3.46
N TRP A 40 10.90 2.75 3.86
CA TRP A 40 11.40 3.85 4.69
C TRP A 40 11.96 3.35 6.01
N TRP A 41 11.29 2.37 6.65
CA TRP A 41 11.79 1.75 7.87
C TRP A 41 13.13 1.05 7.64
N MET A 42 13.26 0.27 6.55
CA MET A 42 14.51 -0.40 6.19
C MET A 42 15.66 0.60 6.03
N VAL A 43 15.42 1.66 5.24
CA VAL A 43 16.41 2.72 5.01
C VAL A 43 16.80 3.43 6.31
N SER A 44 15.80 3.79 7.13
CA SER A 44 16.02 4.52 8.38
C SER A 44 16.74 3.71 9.45
N ASN A 45 16.68 2.37 9.35
CA ASN A 45 17.37 1.44 10.25
C ASN A 45 18.65 0.84 9.65
N GLY A 46 19.12 1.37 8.51
CA GLY A 46 20.37 0.92 7.88
C GLY A 46 20.33 -0.52 7.36
N ILE A 47 19.15 -1.05 7.06
CA ILE A 47 19.00 -2.36 6.41
C ILE A 47 19.41 -2.22 4.95
N ASP A 48 20.30 -3.10 4.49
CA ASP A 48 20.66 -3.15 3.09
C ASP A 48 19.45 -3.62 2.26
N THR A 49 18.86 -2.69 1.50
CA THR A 49 17.69 -2.96 0.67
C THR A 49 18.01 -3.76 -0.60
N ASP A 50 19.30 -3.87 -0.92
CA ASP A 50 19.78 -4.61 -2.09
C ASP A 50 20.15 -6.07 -1.72
N ASP A 51 20.12 -6.43 -0.44
CA ASP A 51 20.22 -7.80 0.07
C ASP A 51 18.82 -8.35 0.45
N PRO A 52 18.23 -9.25 -0.37
CA PRO A 52 16.93 -9.85 -0.08
C PRO A 52 16.88 -10.59 1.27
N HIS A 53 17.99 -11.18 1.72
CA HIS A 53 18.05 -11.89 2.99
C HIS A 53 17.97 -10.91 4.18
N ALA A 54 18.68 -9.78 4.10
CA ALA A 54 18.60 -8.72 5.11
C ALA A 54 17.17 -8.13 5.18
N VAL A 55 16.55 -7.86 4.02
CA VAL A 55 15.18 -7.36 3.94
C VAL A 55 14.19 -8.37 4.52
N ALA A 56 14.29 -9.65 4.16
CA ALA A 56 13.42 -10.71 4.67
C ALA A 56 13.54 -10.85 6.20
N ALA A 57 14.76 -10.86 6.73
CA ALA A 57 15.01 -10.95 8.18
C ALA A 57 14.46 -9.75 8.97
N ALA A 58 14.27 -8.61 8.30
CA ALA A 58 13.74 -7.40 8.89
C ALA A 58 12.24 -7.19 8.66
N ALA A 59 11.61 -7.97 7.76
CA ALA A 59 10.22 -7.77 7.33
C ALA A 59 9.23 -7.71 8.51
N GLY A 60 9.48 -8.52 9.54
CA GLY A 60 8.62 -8.65 10.71
C GLY A 60 8.64 -7.48 11.71
N LYS A 61 9.66 -6.62 11.63
CA LYS A 61 10.00 -5.64 12.68
C LYS A 61 9.11 -4.39 12.73
N PRO A 62 8.81 -3.70 11.61
CA PRO A 62 8.05 -2.45 11.67
C PRO A 62 6.56 -2.67 11.96
N GLU A 63 6.00 -1.88 12.86
CA GLU A 63 4.56 -1.74 13.02
C GLU A 63 4.03 -0.68 12.04
N ILE A 64 3.19 -1.09 11.08
CA ILE A 64 2.63 -0.18 10.06
C ILE A 64 1.13 -0.01 10.31
N VAL A 65 0.70 1.23 10.49
CA VAL A 65 -0.72 1.57 10.64
C VAL A 65 -1.14 2.51 9.52
N SER A 66 -2.15 2.12 8.75
CA SER A 66 -2.71 2.92 7.65
C SER A 66 -4.10 3.43 8.04
N GLY A 67 -4.27 4.76 8.09
CA GLY A 67 -5.58 5.37 8.22
C GLY A 67 -6.36 5.27 6.92
N THR A 68 -7.65 4.95 7.00
CA THR A 68 -8.48 4.62 5.84
C THR A 68 -9.49 5.70 5.44
N ASP A 69 -9.38 6.91 6.02
CA ASP A 69 -10.21 8.04 5.63
C ASP A 69 -9.81 8.52 4.21
N PRO A 70 -10.72 8.49 3.22
CA PRO A 70 -10.42 8.98 1.88
C PRO A 70 -10.09 10.49 1.82
N ALA A 71 -10.54 11.30 2.79
CA ALA A 71 -10.24 12.73 2.85
C ALA A 71 -8.81 13.02 3.32
N GLY A 72 -8.22 12.11 4.11
CA GLY A 72 -6.92 12.29 4.72
C GLY A 72 -6.29 10.96 5.14
N PRO A 73 -5.89 10.10 4.17
CA PRO A 73 -5.28 8.81 4.50
C PRO A 73 -3.95 9.04 5.20
N THR A 74 -3.83 8.55 6.43
CA THR A 74 -2.61 8.64 7.23
C THR A 74 -1.79 7.37 7.11
N ILE A 75 -0.50 7.47 7.42
CA ILE A 75 0.34 6.29 7.54
C ILE A 75 1.43 6.53 8.57
N THR A 76 1.54 5.61 9.52
CA THR A 76 2.56 5.65 10.57
C THR A 76 3.39 4.38 10.59
N VAL A 77 4.63 4.51 11.03
CA VAL A 77 5.55 3.40 11.29
C VAL A 77 6.12 3.56 12.68
N ASP A 78 5.97 2.55 13.53
CA ASP A 78 6.39 2.57 14.93
C ASP A 78 5.91 3.84 15.67
N GLY A 79 4.67 4.27 15.37
CA GLY A 79 4.05 5.47 15.92
C GLY A 79 4.48 6.80 15.30
N VAL A 80 5.42 6.81 14.35
CA VAL A 80 5.89 8.03 13.66
C VAL A 80 5.06 8.27 12.41
N ASP A 81 4.59 9.50 12.17
CA ASP A 81 3.96 9.89 10.90
C ASP A 81 5.02 9.90 9.78
N VAL A 82 4.81 9.03 8.78
CA VAL A 82 5.73 8.89 7.65
C VAL A 82 5.12 9.35 6.33
N ALA A 83 3.95 10.00 6.32
CA ALA A 83 3.28 10.43 5.10
C ALA A 83 4.17 11.31 4.21
N GLY A 84 4.94 12.23 4.80
CA GLY A 84 5.97 13.00 4.09
C GLY A 84 7.19 12.13 3.73
N PRO A 85 7.89 11.56 4.73
CA PRO A 85 9.13 10.80 4.53
C PRO A 85 9.09 9.68 3.49
N ILE A 86 7.97 8.96 3.34
CA ILE A 86 7.86 7.85 2.36
C ILE A 86 7.87 8.29 0.89
N ARG A 87 7.74 9.60 0.64
CA ARG A 87 7.66 10.20 -0.70
C ARG A 87 9.00 10.76 -1.18
N THR A 88 10.07 10.61 -0.41
CA THR A 88 11.41 11.04 -0.84
C THR A 88 11.92 10.21 -2.02
N GLN A 89 12.89 10.76 -2.74
CA GLN A 89 13.55 10.06 -3.84
C GLN A 89 14.27 8.79 -3.36
N GLU A 90 14.85 8.82 -2.16
CA GLU A 90 15.56 7.69 -1.55
C GLU A 90 14.64 6.48 -1.33
N VAL A 91 13.45 6.69 -0.76
CA VAL A 91 12.46 5.63 -0.60
C VAL A 91 11.92 5.18 -1.96
N THR A 92 11.67 6.14 -2.86
CA THR A 92 11.14 5.85 -4.20
C THR A 92 12.07 4.99 -5.05
N SER A 93 13.38 5.18 -4.96
CA SER A 93 14.34 4.37 -5.73
C SER A 93 14.51 2.96 -5.18
N LYS A 94 14.25 2.73 -3.88
CA LYS A 94 14.46 1.44 -3.20
C LYS A 94 13.21 0.57 -3.08
N VAL A 95 12.01 1.15 -3.16
CA VAL A 95 10.74 0.41 -2.94
C VAL A 95 10.56 -0.77 -3.89
N SER A 96 11.07 -0.69 -5.12
CA SER A 96 10.97 -1.81 -6.08
C SER A 96 11.76 -3.04 -5.62
N ALA A 97 12.97 -2.86 -5.08
CA ALA A 97 13.79 -3.96 -4.59
C ALA A 97 13.16 -4.59 -3.34
N VAL A 98 12.73 -3.75 -2.39
CA VAL A 98 12.09 -4.20 -1.14
C VAL A 98 10.78 -4.95 -1.41
N SER A 99 9.92 -4.43 -2.28
CA SER A 99 8.63 -5.06 -2.63
C SER A 99 8.75 -6.33 -3.47
N ALA A 100 9.93 -6.63 -4.03
CA ALA A 100 10.18 -7.89 -4.72
C ALA A 100 10.45 -9.05 -3.75
N VAL A 101 10.79 -8.75 -2.49
CA VAL A 101 11.08 -9.77 -1.47
C VAL A 101 9.79 -10.46 -1.02
N PRO A 102 9.68 -11.81 -1.10
CA PRO A 102 8.45 -12.54 -0.81
C PRO A 102 7.88 -12.28 0.59
N GLU A 103 8.72 -12.21 1.61
CA GLU A 103 8.34 -11.98 3.01
C GLU A 103 7.69 -10.61 3.19
N ILE A 104 8.17 -9.61 2.46
CA ILE A 104 7.56 -8.27 2.43
C ILE A 104 6.18 -8.35 1.77
N ARG A 105 6.07 -9.00 0.61
CA ARG A 105 4.79 -9.15 -0.09
C ARG A 105 3.76 -9.89 0.75
N THR A 106 4.15 -10.98 1.39
CA THR A 106 3.28 -11.76 2.30
C THR A 106 2.76 -10.88 3.43
N ARG A 107 3.65 -10.22 4.18
CA ARG A 107 3.27 -9.36 5.31
C ARG A 107 2.33 -8.23 4.89
N ILE A 108 2.69 -7.53 3.82
CA ILE A 108 1.92 -6.36 3.36
C ILE A 108 0.56 -6.81 2.79
N THR A 109 0.49 -7.96 2.12
CA THR A 109 -0.77 -8.55 1.64
C THR A 109 -1.68 -8.95 2.81
N GLU A 110 -1.13 -9.55 3.86
CA GLU A 110 -1.88 -9.90 5.08
C GLU A 110 -2.43 -8.65 5.78
N LEU A 111 -1.63 -7.59 5.89
CA LEU A 111 -2.08 -6.30 6.42
C LEU A 111 -3.24 -5.73 5.59
N GLN A 112 -3.13 -5.75 4.26
CA GLN A 112 -4.17 -5.25 3.36
C GLN A 112 -5.48 -6.03 3.49
N ARG A 113 -5.40 -7.35 3.52
CA ARG A 113 -6.57 -8.23 3.71
C ARG A 113 -7.23 -7.97 5.06
N THR A 114 -6.44 -7.80 6.11
CA THR A 114 -6.93 -7.50 7.46
C THR A 114 -7.68 -6.16 7.49
N ILE A 115 -7.08 -5.11 6.92
CA ILE A 115 -7.72 -3.78 6.84
C ILE A 115 -9.00 -3.85 6.02
N ALA A 116 -8.99 -4.54 4.88
CA ALA A 116 -10.16 -4.66 4.02
C ALA A 116 -11.32 -5.41 4.69
N ALA A 117 -11.02 -6.49 5.42
CA ALA A 117 -12.02 -7.27 6.17
C ALA A 117 -12.61 -6.49 7.35
N ALA A 118 -11.84 -5.57 7.94
CA ALA A 118 -12.28 -4.75 9.07
C ALA A 118 -13.14 -3.53 8.67
N ALA A 119 -13.28 -3.22 7.37
CA ALA A 119 -14.00 -2.04 6.90
C ALA A 119 -15.53 -2.26 6.94
N PRO A 120 -16.27 -1.60 7.86
CA PRO A 120 -17.66 -1.97 8.16
C PRO A 120 -18.64 -1.73 7.00
N LEU A 121 -18.44 -0.64 6.25
CA LEU A 121 -19.24 -0.31 5.08
C LEU A 121 -18.62 -0.82 3.77
N GLY A 122 -17.36 -1.26 3.83
CA GLY A 122 -16.55 -1.59 2.67
C GLY A 122 -15.39 -0.62 2.41
N ILE A 123 -14.60 -0.94 1.39
CA ILE A 123 -13.32 -0.27 1.12
C ILE A 123 -12.99 -0.23 -0.37
N VAL A 124 -12.34 0.85 -0.80
CA VAL A 124 -11.62 0.94 -2.07
C VAL A 124 -10.14 0.71 -1.79
N VAL A 125 -9.56 -0.32 -2.39
CA VAL A 125 -8.14 -0.67 -2.24
C VAL A 125 -7.46 -0.45 -3.58
N GLU A 126 -6.45 0.43 -3.62
CA GLU A 126 -5.71 0.71 -4.85
C GLU A 126 -4.32 0.08 -4.85
N GLY A 127 -3.85 -0.36 -6.02
CA GLY A 127 -2.52 -0.95 -6.17
C GLY A 127 -2.20 -1.37 -7.60
N ARG A 128 -1.43 -2.46 -7.73
CA ARG A 128 -0.99 -3.02 -9.02
C ARG A 128 -1.56 -4.41 -9.32
N ASP A 129 -1.85 -5.16 -8.27
CA ASP A 129 -2.27 -6.56 -8.29
C ASP A 129 -3.34 -6.86 -7.22
N ILE A 130 -4.15 -5.85 -6.87
CA ILE A 130 -5.19 -5.95 -5.84
C ILE A 130 -6.27 -6.93 -6.26
N GLY A 131 -6.88 -6.76 -7.44
CA GLY A 131 -7.98 -7.60 -7.90
C GLY A 131 -7.55 -9.00 -8.36
N THR A 132 -6.25 -9.25 -8.52
CA THR A 132 -5.71 -10.53 -8.99
C THR A 132 -5.06 -11.34 -7.87
N THR A 133 -4.39 -10.69 -6.91
CA THR A 133 -3.57 -11.36 -5.90
C THR A 133 -4.04 -11.07 -4.47
N VAL A 134 -4.23 -9.79 -4.13
CA VAL A 134 -4.52 -9.38 -2.75
C VAL A 134 -5.96 -9.72 -2.38
N LEU A 135 -6.91 -9.30 -3.21
CA LEU A 135 -8.37 -9.42 -3.03
C LEU A 135 -8.99 -10.03 -4.29
N PRO A 136 -8.70 -11.31 -4.59
CA PRO A 136 -9.23 -11.99 -5.78
C PRO A 136 -10.76 -12.11 -5.76
N ASP A 137 -11.38 -11.97 -4.59
CA ASP A 137 -12.84 -12.03 -4.43
C ASP A 137 -13.48 -10.64 -4.26
N ALA A 138 -12.78 -9.56 -4.63
CA ALA A 138 -13.35 -8.20 -4.60
C ALA A 138 -14.64 -8.11 -5.43
N ASP A 139 -15.67 -7.45 -4.87
CA ASP A 139 -16.98 -7.28 -5.50
C ASP A 139 -16.90 -6.56 -6.86
N LEU A 140 -15.96 -5.62 -6.98
CA LEU A 140 -15.68 -4.89 -8.21
C LEU A 140 -14.17 -4.76 -8.42
N LYS A 141 -13.71 -5.03 -9.64
CA LYS A 141 -12.30 -4.90 -10.05
C LYS A 141 -12.21 -3.96 -11.24
N ILE A 142 -11.43 -2.90 -11.08
CA ILE A 142 -11.21 -1.85 -12.09
C ILE A 142 -9.72 -1.84 -12.41
N PHE A 143 -9.38 -1.82 -13.69
CA PHE A 143 -8.01 -1.59 -14.13
C PHE A 143 -7.93 -0.26 -14.89
N LEU A 144 -7.17 0.69 -14.37
CA LEU A 144 -6.97 2.01 -14.97
C LEU A 144 -5.70 2.04 -15.80
N THR A 145 -5.82 2.48 -17.05
CA THR A 145 -4.72 2.67 -17.99
C THR A 145 -4.74 4.08 -18.57
N ALA A 146 -3.59 4.59 -18.98
CA ALA A 146 -3.44 5.86 -19.69
C ALA A 146 -2.32 5.72 -20.72
N SER A 147 -2.42 6.44 -21.84
CA SER A 147 -1.32 6.56 -22.79
C SER A 147 -0.16 7.35 -22.18
N ALA A 148 1.07 6.98 -22.54
CA ALA A 148 2.28 7.73 -22.21
C ALA A 148 2.37 9.05 -22.98
#